data_AF-A0A849E8G8-F1
#
_entry.id   AF-A0A849E8G8-F1
#
_cell.length_a   1.000
_cell.length_b   1.000
_cell.length_c   1.000
_cell.angle_alpha   90.00
_cell.angle_beta   90.00
_cell.angle_gamma   90.00
#
_symmetry.space_group_name_H-M   'P 1'
#
loop_
_entity.id
_entity.type
_entity.pdbx_description
1 polymer ?
#
loop_
_entity_poly.entity_id
_entity_poly.type
_entity_poly.pdbx_seq_one_letter_code
_entity_poly.pdbx_strand_id
1 'polypeptide(L)' 'RQSLHQAVHGYTAGGAYAEFSETCKGALKKGSLADIVMLDGNIETTDPGAIDTMEVTTTICDGVITYQS' A
#
# COMPACT_ATOMS: atom_id res chain seq x y z
N ARG A 1 19.71 6.87 -2.57
CA ARG A 1 19.01 5.58 -2.35
C ARG A 1 17.98 5.81 -1.25
N GLN A 2 16.73 5.42 -1.46
CA GLN A 2 15.66 5.50 -0.45
C GLN A 2 15.55 4.15 0.29
N SER A 3 15.07 4.15 1.53
CA SER A 3 14.72 2.93 2.26
C SER A 3 13.36 2.39 1.83
N LEU A 4 13.06 1.12 2.13
CA LEU A 4 11.75 0.51 1.86
C LEU A 4 10.61 1.32 2.49
N HIS A 5 10.72 1.67 3.77
CA HIS A 5 9.68 2.46 4.44
C HIS A 5 9.49 3.86 3.84
N GLN A 6 10.55 4.49 3.31
CA GLN A 6 10.42 5.77 2.59
C GLN A 6 9.62 5.59 1.29
N ALA A 7 9.87 4.49 0.56
CA ALA A 7 9.13 4.17 -0.65
C ALA A 7 7.66 3.86 -0.34
N VAL A 8 7.39 2.98 0.64
CA VAL A 8 6.02 2.65 1.08
C VAL A 8 5.27 3.89 1.53
N HIS A 9 5.90 4.76 2.33
CA HIS A 9 5.31 6.04 2.72
C HIS A 9 4.99 6.90 1.50
N GLY A 10 5.91 7.03 0.54
CA GLY A 10 5.70 7.79 -0.70
C GLY A 10 4.48 7.32 -1.50
N TYR A 11 4.29 6.00 -1.62
CA TYR A 11 3.15 5.40 -2.32
C TYR A 11 1.85 5.32 -1.50
N THR A 12 1.87 5.72 -0.22
CA THR A 12 0.69 5.69 0.67
C THR A 12 0.41 7.07 1.27
N ALA A 13 0.84 7.34 2.50
CA ALA A 13 0.56 8.59 3.21
C ALA A 13 1.12 9.82 2.50
N GLY A 14 2.31 9.70 1.89
CA GLY A 14 2.92 10.75 1.09
C GLY A 14 2.12 11.09 -0.17
N GLY A 15 1.61 10.07 -0.88
CA GLY A 15 0.70 10.25 -2.01
C GLY A 15 -0.60 10.91 -1.58
N ALA A 16 -1.20 10.44 -0.48
CA ALA A 16 -2.44 11.00 0.08
C ALA A 16 -2.29 12.48 0.46
N TYR A 17 -1.14 12.88 1.02
CA TYR A 17 -0.86 14.28 1.30
C TYR A 17 -0.68 15.11 0.02
N ALA A 18 0.02 14.59 -0.99
CA ALA A 18 0.23 15.29 -2.26
C ALA A 18 -1.09 15.59 -3.01
N GLU A 19 -2.13 14.80 -2.77
CA GLU A 19 -3.48 14.97 -3.33
C GLU A 19 -4.50 15.55 -2.33
N PHE A 20 -4.05 16.08 -1.18
CA PHE A 20 -4.90 16.70 -0.14
C PHE A 20 -5.99 15.77 0.43
N SER A 21 -5.70 14.47 0.49
CA SER A 21 -6.61 13.40 0.96
C SER A 21 -6.09 12.65 2.19
N GLU A 22 -5.09 13.18 2.89
CA GLU A 22 -4.45 12.59 4.07
C GLU A 22 -5.39 12.39 5.26
N THR A 23 -6.52 13.10 5.26
CA THR A 23 -7.56 12.96 6.28
C THR A 23 -8.36 11.67 6.12
N CYS A 24 -8.49 11.16 4.89
CA CYS A 24 -9.35 10.01 4.58
C CYS A 24 -8.60 8.79 4.01
N LYS A 25 -7.40 8.90 3.43
CA LYS A 25 -6.65 7.74 2.90
C LYS A 25 -5.14 7.79 3.15
N GLY A 26 -4.43 6.74 2.71
CA GLY A 26 -2.98 6.61 2.83
C GLY A 26 -2.48 6.01 4.14
N ALA A 27 -3.37 5.61 5.05
CA ALA A 27 -3.02 4.96 6.32
C ALA A 27 -4.12 3.99 6.78
N LEU A 28 -3.72 2.89 7.40
CA LEU A 28 -4.65 1.98 8.09
C LEU A 28 -5.00 2.55 9.47
N LYS A 29 -6.05 3.36 9.52
CA LYS A 29 -6.57 3.98 10.75
C LYS A 29 -8.10 4.01 10.73
N LYS A 30 -8.72 4.03 11.91
CA LYS A 30 -10.17 4.17 12.03
C LYS A 30 -10.62 5.49 11.37
N GLY A 31 -11.68 5.43 10.55
CA GLY A 31 -12.23 6.58 9.85
C GLY A 31 -11.61 6.86 8.47
N SER A 32 -10.56 6.13 8.09
CA SER A 32 -10.05 6.14 6.71
C SER A 32 -10.88 5.23 5.79
N LEU A 33 -10.81 5.50 4.49
CA LEU A 33 -11.24 4.58 3.44
C LEU A 33 -10.54 3.25 3.61
N ALA A 34 -11.28 2.17 3.41
CA ALA A 34 -10.76 0.81 3.47
C ALA A 34 -10.09 0.43 2.14
N ASP A 35 -9.06 1.21 1.78
CA ASP A 35 -8.21 0.98 0.60
C ASP A 35 -6.96 0.18 1.03
N ILE A 36 -6.87 -1.08 0.59
CA ILE A 36 -5.88 -2.05 1.07
C ILE A 36 -5.36 -2.88 -0.10
N VAL A 37 -4.05 -3.11 -0.11
CA VAL A 37 -3.38 -4.07 -1.01
C VAL A 37 -2.73 -5.15 -0.15
N MET A 38 -3.02 -6.42 -0.45
CA MET A 38 -2.34 -7.56 0.16
C MET A 38 -1.33 -8.13 -0.84
N LEU A 39 -0.09 -8.30 -0.38
CA LEU A 39 0.96 -8.96 -1.15
C LEU A 39 1.01 -10.45 -0.80
N ASP A 40 1.58 -11.26 -1.69
CA ASP A 40 1.81 -12.70 -1.52
C ASP A 40 2.96 -13.06 -0.57
N GLY A 41 3.56 -12.06 0.09
CA GLY A 41 4.66 -12.25 1.02
C GLY A 41 5.00 -11.02 1.85
N ASN A 42 6.09 -11.11 2.61
CA ASN A 42 6.57 -10.02 3.45
C ASN A 42 7.67 -9.21 2.73
N ILE A 43 7.26 -8.05 2.20
CA ILE A 43 8.15 -7.12 1.49
C ILE A 43 9.33 -6.61 2.34
N GLU A 44 9.23 -6.60 3.67
CA GLU A 44 10.33 -6.17 4.56
C GLU A 44 11.49 -7.17 4.61
N THR A 45 11.22 -8.43 4.30
CA THR A 45 12.21 -9.52 4.28
C THR A 45 12.59 -9.96 2.87
N THR A 46 11.86 -9.51 1.85
CA THR A 46 12.15 -9.81 0.44
C THR A 46 13.42 -9.08 0.00
N ASP A 47 14.26 -9.76 -0.78
CA ASP A 47 15.41 -9.11 -1.41
C ASP A 47 14.93 -7.94 -2.31
N PRO A 48 15.54 -6.73 -2.23
CA PRO A 48 15.09 -5.60 -3.03
C PRO A 48 15.04 -5.86 -4.55
N GLY A 49 15.87 -6.77 -5.07
CA GLY A 49 15.89 -7.17 -6.47
C GLY A 49 14.84 -8.21 -6.85
N ALA A 50 14.03 -8.69 -5.90
CA ALA A 50 12.93 -9.63 -6.12
C ALA A 50 11.55 -9.03 -5.79
N ILE A 51 11.48 -7.78 -5.33
CA ILE A 51 10.21 -7.10 -4.98
C ILE A 51 9.28 -6.98 -6.20
N ASP A 52 9.84 -6.82 -7.41
CA ASP A 52 9.10 -6.72 -8.68
C ASP A 52 8.42 -8.04 -9.09
N THR A 53 8.82 -9.16 -8.49
CA THR A 53 8.20 -10.47 -8.69
C THR A 53 7.13 -10.82 -7.67
N MET A 54 6.95 -10.00 -6.63
CA MET A 54 5.87 -10.19 -5.66
C MET A 54 4.52 -9.90 -6.32
N GLU A 55 3.51 -10.67 -5.96
CA GLU A 55 2.17 -10.54 -6.51
C GLU A 55 1.23 -9.84 -5.52
N VAL A 56 0.27 -9.10 -6.07
CA VAL A 56 -0.90 -8.67 -5.30
C VAL A 56 -1.87 -9.84 -5.24
N THR A 57 -2.23 -10.29 -4.04
CA THR A 57 -3.22 -11.36 -3.83
C THR A 57 -4.64 -10.82 -3.74
N THR A 58 -4.79 -9.58 -3.27
CA THR A 58 -6.10 -8.94 -3.11
C THR A 58 -5.96 -7.42 -3.13
N THR A 59 -6.88 -6.76 -3.81
CA THR A 59 -7.09 -5.31 -3.74
C THR A 59 -8.48 -5.04 -3.19
N ILE A 60 -8.54 -4.18 -2.18
CA ILE A 60 -9.77 -3.68 -1.58
C ILE A 60 -9.83 -2.18 -1.85
N CYS A 61 -10.93 -1.71 -2.43
CA CYS A 61 -11.21 -0.29 -2.61
C CYS A 61 -12.53 0.04 -1.93
N ASP A 62 -12.54 1.05 -1.06
CA ASP A 62 -13.73 1.45 -0.29
C ASP A 62 -14.44 0.27 0.41
N GLY A 63 -13.65 -0.67 0.93
CA GLY A 63 -14.16 -1.86 1.63
C GLY A 63 -14.70 -2.97 0.71
N VAL A 64 -14.63 -2.80 -0.61
CA VAL A 64 -15.04 -3.80 -1.60
C VAL A 64 -13.81 -4.45 -2.22
N ILE A 65 -13.79 -5.77 -2.28
CA ILE A 65 -12.76 -6.51 -3.03
C ILE A 65 -12.95 -6.22 -4.51
N THR A 66 -11.99 -5.52 -5.12
CA THR A 66 -12.00 -5.17 -6.55
C THR A 66 -11.12 -6.08 -7.38
N TYR A 67 -10.19 -6.80 -6.73
CA TYR A 67 -9.31 -7.77 -7.36
C TYR A 67 -8.94 -8.87 -6.37
N GLN A 68 -8.85 -10.11 -6.87
CA GLN A 68 -8.35 -11.28 -6.14
C GLN A 68 -7.78 -12.28 -7.17
N SER A 69 -6.58 -12.80 -6.89
CA SER A 69 -5.93 -13.86 -7.69
C SER A 69 -6.08 -15.26 -7.09
#